data_AF-A0AAD1Y8U3-F1
#
_entry.id   AF-A0AAD1Y8U3-F1
#
_cell.length_a   1.000
_cell.length_b   1.000
_cell.length_c   1.000
_cell.angle_alpha   90.00
_cell.angle_beta   90.00
_cell.angle_gamma   90.00
#
_symmetry.space_group_name_H-M   'P 1'
#
loop_
_entity.id
_entity.type
_entity.pdbx_description
1 polymer ?
#
loop_
_entity_poly.entity_id
_entity_poly.type
_entity_poly.pdbx_seq_one_letter_code
_entity_poly.pdbx_strand_id
1 'polypeptide(L)'
;MNPILNIFSDFCLCDLQKQLQQVMPVSKRPQYECQKQVKTIHTYDFSKHQEKLKAKLFPLLGTGLPFVHAKKKANVCKTKSVSKRRTRFTGVTKNSVNYQTLIVIGGKKTYVGSYPLEVDAAITFDFYSLMLHNDKAPTNFSWRAEDILEMLESFNCNGGVFEASPFRAKIS
;
A
#
# COMPACT_ATOMS: atom_id res chain seq x y z
N MET A 1 -1.35 60.02 0.15
CA MET A 1 -2.74 59.90 -0.29
C MET A 1 -2.77 59.90 -1.80
N ASN A 2 -3.12 58.78 -2.42
CA ASN A 2 -3.72 58.65 -3.76
C ASN A 2 -4.10 57.17 -3.98
N PRO A 3 -5.38 56.85 -4.19
CA PRO A 3 -5.85 55.50 -4.51
C PRO A 3 -5.95 55.30 -6.03
N ILE A 4 -5.33 54.25 -6.58
CA ILE A 4 -5.53 53.84 -7.97
C ILE A 4 -6.33 52.54 -7.99
N LEU A 5 -7.62 52.75 -8.21
CA LEU A 5 -8.60 51.98 -8.97
C LEU A 5 -8.33 50.48 -9.20
N ASN A 6 -9.14 49.70 -8.48
CA ASN A 6 -9.40 48.29 -8.66
C ASN A 6 -10.53 48.13 -9.70
N ILE A 7 -10.20 47.76 -10.94
CA ILE A 7 -11.16 47.42 -12.00
C ILE A 7 -10.77 46.07 -12.57
N PHE A 8 -11.20 45.00 -11.90
CA PHE A 8 -11.35 43.67 -12.49
C PHE A 8 -12.57 43.02 -11.86
N SER A 9 -13.74 43.44 -12.32
CA SER A 9 -14.97 42.68 -12.13
C SER A 9 -15.37 42.06 -13.47
N ASP A 10 -15.77 40.80 -13.38
CA ASP A 10 -16.72 40.14 -14.29
C ASP A 10 -16.19 39.62 -15.62
N PHE A 11 -15.37 38.58 -15.56
CA PHE A 11 -15.47 37.48 -16.53
C PHE A 11 -15.57 36.13 -15.79
N CYS A 12 -16.81 35.63 -15.66
CA CYS A 12 -17.10 34.30 -15.12
C CYS A 12 -16.57 33.25 -16.11
N LEU A 13 -15.54 32.51 -15.71
CA LEU A 13 -14.93 31.41 -16.47
C LEU A 13 -15.82 30.14 -16.49
N CYS A 14 -17.14 30.33 -16.58
CA CYS A 14 -18.17 29.35 -16.22
C CYS A 14 -18.93 28.85 -17.46
N ASP A 15 -18.96 29.62 -18.56
CA ASP A 15 -19.83 29.34 -19.70
C ASP A 15 -19.14 28.69 -20.91
N LEU A 16 -17.80 28.58 -20.91
CA LEU A 16 -17.07 27.95 -22.03
C LEU A 16 -16.96 26.41 -21.93
N GLN A 17 -17.41 25.81 -20.82
CA GLN A 17 -17.33 24.36 -20.59
C GLN A 17 -18.55 23.56 -21.08
N LYS A 18 -19.63 24.23 -21.54
CA LYS A 18 -20.88 23.56 -21.90
C LYS A 18 -21.01 23.10 -23.36
N GLN A 19 -20.04 23.40 -24.24
CA GLN A 19 -20.15 23.02 -25.66
C GLN A 19 -19.29 21.83 -26.12
N LEU A 20 -18.55 21.16 -25.24
CA LEU A 20 -17.67 20.03 -25.60
C LEU A 20 -18.19 18.62 -25.19
N GLN A 21 -19.50 18.47 -24.90
CA GLN A 21 -20.08 17.18 -24.51
C GLN A 21 -21.25 16.73 -25.41
N GLN A 22 -20.97 16.50 -26.68
CA GLN A 22 -21.76 15.64 -27.57
C GLN A 22 -20.68 15.01 -28.49
N VAL A 23 -20.39 13.70 -28.54
CA VAL A 23 -21.24 12.52 -28.73
C VAL A 23 -20.37 11.28 -28.44
N MET A 24 -20.83 10.30 -27.64
CA MET A 24 -20.58 8.85 -27.85
C MET A 24 -21.62 8.04 -27.04
N PRO A 25 -22.34 7.08 -27.63
CA PRO A 25 -23.24 6.19 -26.89
C PRO A 25 -22.46 5.08 -26.19
N VAL A 26 -22.31 5.20 -24.87
CA VAL A 26 -21.77 4.13 -24.02
C VAL A 26 -22.84 3.03 -23.88
N SER A 27 -22.54 1.84 -24.39
CA SER A 27 -23.38 0.64 -24.24
C SER A 27 -23.65 0.38 -22.75
N LYS A 28 -24.93 0.34 -22.36
CA LYS A 28 -25.38 0.10 -20.99
C LYS A 28 -25.04 -1.33 -20.55
N ARG A 29 -23.87 -1.53 -19.93
CA ARG A 29 -23.64 -2.72 -19.09
C ARG A 29 -24.45 -2.55 -17.81
N PRO A 30 -25.26 -3.55 -17.39
CA PRO A 30 -25.91 -3.51 -16.09
C PRO A 30 -24.82 -3.43 -15.02
N GLN A 31 -24.79 -2.31 -14.31
CA GLN A 31 -23.93 -2.15 -13.15
C GLN A 31 -24.51 -3.03 -12.05
N TYR A 32 -23.89 -4.18 -11.83
CA TYR A 32 -24.10 -4.94 -10.59
C TYR A 32 -23.50 -4.09 -9.47
N GLU A 33 -24.32 -3.30 -8.81
CA GLU A 33 -23.93 -2.54 -7.63
C GLU A 33 -23.86 -3.50 -6.43
N CYS A 34 -22.87 -4.40 -6.47
CA CYS A 34 -22.48 -5.17 -5.29
C CYS A 34 -21.66 -4.24 -4.40
N GLN A 35 -22.33 -3.34 -3.69
CA GLN A 35 -21.75 -2.47 -2.67
C GLN A 35 -21.30 -3.32 -1.47
N LYS A 36 -20.30 -4.17 -1.66
CA LYS A 36 -19.56 -4.75 -0.54
C LYS A 36 -18.78 -3.61 0.06
N GLN A 37 -19.17 -3.21 1.27
CA GLN A 37 -18.40 -2.29 2.09
C GLN A 37 -16.96 -2.82 2.19
N VAL A 38 -16.07 -2.25 1.39
CA VAL A 38 -14.64 -2.54 1.48
C VAL A 38 -14.21 -1.88 2.77
N LYS A 39 -14.14 -2.66 3.86
CA LYS A 39 -13.46 -2.20 5.07
C LYS A 39 -12.01 -1.95 4.67
N THR A 40 -11.68 -0.68 4.50
CA THR A 40 -10.32 -0.24 4.31
C THR A 40 -9.51 -0.59 5.56
N ILE A 41 -8.23 -0.93 5.35
CA ILE A 41 -7.30 -1.29 6.43
C ILE A 41 -7.24 -0.24 7.54
N HIS A 42 -7.54 1.02 7.20
CA HIS A 42 -7.61 2.16 8.12
C HIS A 42 -8.54 1.95 9.34
N THR A 43 -9.45 0.97 9.30
CA THR A 43 -10.30 0.63 10.46
C THR A 43 -9.62 -0.24 11.51
N TYR A 44 -8.46 -0.85 11.21
CA TYR A 44 -7.75 -1.69 12.16
C TYR A 44 -6.82 -0.86 13.03
N ASP A 45 -7.02 -0.90 14.34
CA ASP A 45 -6.14 -0.24 15.30
C ASP A 45 -4.83 -1.04 15.45
N PHE A 46 -3.74 -0.49 14.92
CA PHE A 46 -2.42 -1.09 15.01
C PHE A 46 -1.63 -0.66 16.26
N SER A 47 -2.14 0.25 17.10
CA SER A 47 -1.37 0.90 18.17
C SER A 47 -0.74 -0.10 19.13
N LYS A 48 -1.53 -1.07 19.61
CA LYS A 48 -1.05 -2.14 20.51
C LYS A 48 0.03 -3.02 19.87
N HIS A 49 -0.09 -3.25 18.57
CA HIS A 49 0.89 -4.05 17.85
C HIS A 49 2.19 -3.27 17.60
N GLN A 50 2.08 -1.98 17.29
CA GLN A 50 3.24 -1.11 17.09
C GLN A 50 4.09 -1.03 18.37
N GLU A 51 3.47 -0.82 19.54
CA GLU A 51 4.17 -0.77 20.81
C GLU A 51 4.90 -2.10 21.11
N LYS A 52 4.22 -3.22 20.89
CA LYS A 52 4.80 -4.56 21.07
C LYS A 52 5.96 -4.80 20.12
N LEU A 53 5.84 -4.37 18.87
CA LEU A 53 6.92 -4.47 17.88
C LEU A 53 8.11 -3.62 18.30
N LYS A 54 7.90 -2.34 18.64
CA LYS A 54 8.95 -1.43 19.12
C LYS A 54 9.69 -1.99 20.33
N ALA A 55 8.97 -2.52 21.32
CA ALA A 55 9.57 -3.12 22.51
C ALA A 55 10.51 -4.29 22.18
N LYS A 56 10.25 -5.04 21.09
CA LYS A 56 11.13 -6.11 20.61
C LYS A 56 12.31 -5.60 19.78
N LEU A 57 12.14 -4.47 19.10
CA LEU A 57 13.17 -3.89 18.23
C LEU A 57 14.26 -3.17 19.02
N PHE A 58 13.88 -2.44 20.09
CA PHE A 58 14.83 -1.62 20.88
C PHE A 58 16.09 -2.38 21.36
N PRO A 59 15.99 -3.61 21.91
CA PRO A 59 17.18 -4.33 22.38
C PRO A 59 18.14 -4.77 21.26
N LEU A 60 17.70 -4.72 20.00
CA LEU A 60 18.45 -5.24 18.85
C LEU A 60 19.11 -4.12 18.02
N LEU A 61 18.88 -2.86 18.40
CA LEU A 61 19.48 -1.72 17.72
C LEU A 61 21.00 -1.74 17.83
N GLY A 62 21.67 -1.52 16.70
CA GLY A 62 23.13 -1.50 16.62
C GLY A 62 23.79 -2.89 16.54
N THR A 63 23.02 -3.98 16.63
CA THR A 63 23.57 -5.34 16.43
C THR A 63 23.92 -5.63 14.97
N GLY A 64 23.30 -4.89 14.03
CA GLY A 64 23.45 -5.13 12.58
C GLY A 64 22.80 -6.43 12.08
N LEU A 65 22.21 -7.22 12.96
CA LEU A 65 21.55 -8.47 12.61
C LEU A 65 20.12 -8.21 12.10
N PRO A 66 19.62 -9.01 11.16
CA PRO A 66 18.23 -8.93 10.74
C PRO A 66 17.30 -9.35 11.88
N PHE A 67 16.25 -8.55 12.10
CA PHE A 67 15.18 -8.86 13.06
C PHE A 67 14.27 -9.99 12.53
N VAL A 68 13.95 -9.95 11.24
CA VAL A 68 13.16 -10.98 10.55
C VAL A 68 13.88 -11.36 9.26
N HIS A 69 13.90 -12.66 8.99
CA HIS A 69 14.42 -13.22 7.74
C HIS A 69 13.30 -13.42 6.72
N ALA A 70 13.62 -13.17 5.45
CA ALA A 70 12.76 -13.45 4.31
C ALA A 70 12.27 -14.91 4.30
N LYS A 71 10.96 -15.12 4.21
CA LYS A 71 10.37 -16.46 4.03
C LYS A 71 10.26 -16.77 2.54
N LYS A 72 10.91 -17.87 2.13
CA LYS A 72 10.78 -18.38 0.75
C LYS A 72 9.32 -18.75 0.49
N LYS A 73 8.77 -18.21 -0.59
CA LYS A 73 7.46 -18.62 -1.09
C LYS A 73 7.50 -20.12 -1.41
N ALA A 74 6.64 -20.90 -0.76
CA ALA A 74 6.58 -22.33 -1.01
C ALA A 74 6.32 -22.57 -2.51
N ASN A 75 7.20 -23.33 -3.15
CA ASN A 75 7.00 -23.80 -4.51
C ASN A 75 5.89 -24.85 -4.51
N VAL A 76 4.63 -24.44 -4.35
CA VAL A 76 3.49 -25.36 -4.44
C VAL A 76 3.57 -26.06 -5.79
N CYS A 77 3.71 -27.39 -5.76
CA CYS A 77 4.10 -28.24 -6.88
C CYS A 77 3.42 -27.87 -8.20
N LYS A 78 4.26 -27.78 -9.23
CA LYS A 78 4.08 -27.12 -10.52
C LYS A 78 3.28 -27.97 -11.53
N THR A 79 2.11 -28.50 -11.18
CA THR A 79 1.33 -29.34 -12.12
C THR A 79 0.21 -28.62 -12.86
N LYS A 80 0.05 -27.30 -12.71
CA LYS A 80 -0.94 -26.52 -13.48
C LYS A 80 -0.31 -25.26 -14.04
N SER A 81 -0.47 -25.06 -15.35
CA SER A 81 0.02 -23.96 -16.18
C SER A 81 0.40 -22.72 -15.38
N VAL A 82 1.66 -22.27 -15.48
CA VAL A 82 2.15 -21.03 -14.85
C VAL A 82 1.27 -19.89 -15.33
N SER A 83 0.24 -19.53 -14.56
CA SER A 83 -0.63 -18.44 -14.95
C SER A 83 0.20 -17.15 -14.90
N LYS A 84 0.15 -16.36 -15.98
CA LYS A 84 0.88 -15.07 -16.11
C LYS A 84 0.55 -14.05 -15.01
N ARG A 85 -0.44 -14.36 -14.14
CA ARG A 85 -0.87 -13.55 -13.00
C ARG A 85 -0.09 -13.84 -11.72
N ARG A 86 0.78 -14.85 -11.70
CA ARG A 86 1.60 -15.17 -10.54
C ARG A 86 2.76 -14.19 -10.39
N THR A 87 2.82 -13.57 -9.22
CA THR A 87 3.90 -12.70 -8.75
C THR A 87 4.97 -13.53 -8.04
N ARG A 88 6.17 -12.96 -7.91
CA ARG A 88 7.30 -13.55 -7.19
C ARG A 88 7.10 -13.49 -5.67
N PHE A 89 6.45 -12.44 -5.19
CA PHE A 89 6.26 -12.19 -3.77
C PHE A 89 4.94 -12.77 -3.24
N THR A 90 4.89 -13.02 -1.93
CA THR A 90 3.71 -13.43 -1.18
C THR A 90 2.85 -12.20 -0.89
N GLY A 91 1.53 -12.35 -0.91
CA GLY A 91 0.59 -11.25 -0.65
C GLY A 91 0.41 -10.25 -1.79
N VAL A 92 1.22 -10.33 -2.84
CA VAL A 92 1.14 -9.47 -4.02
C VAL A 92 0.39 -10.18 -5.15
N THR A 93 -0.55 -9.50 -5.81
CA THR A 93 -1.28 -10.03 -6.97
C THR A 93 -1.20 -9.05 -8.14
N LYS A 94 -0.93 -9.54 -9.35
CA LYS A 94 -0.90 -8.69 -10.55
C LYS A 94 -2.32 -8.42 -11.05
N ASN A 95 -2.69 -7.15 -11.16
CA ASN A 95 -3.95 -6.69 -11.73
C ASN A 95 -3.70 -5.77 -12.93
N SER A 96 -3.77 -6.35 -14.14
CA SER A 96 -3.46 -5.65 -15.39
C SER A 96 -2.05 -5.05 -15.36
N VAL A 97 -1.94 -3.72 -15.29
CA VAL A 97 -0.69 -2.95 -15.24
C VAL A 97 -0.10 -2.88 -13.83
N ASN A 98 -0.95 -2.87 -12.80
CA ASN A 98 -0.55 -2.60 -11.43
C ASN A 98 -0.42 -3.89 -10.58
N TYR A 99 0.23 -3.75 -9.44
CA TYR A 99 0.41 -4.79 -8.43
C TYR A 99 -0.37 -4.43 -7.17
N GLN A 100 -1.24 -5.32 -6.74
CA GLN A 100 -2.10 -5.12 -5.59
C GLN A 100 -1.56 -5.90 -4.40
N THR A 101 -1.60 -5.26 -3.24
CA THR A 101 -1.22 -5.89 -1.97
C THR A 101 -2.48 -6.30 -1.20
N LEU A 102 -2.54 -7.58 -0.83
CA LEU A 102 -3.61 -8.13 -0.01
C LEU A 102 -3.02 -8.74 1.26
N ILE A 103 -3.64 -8.43 2.39
CA ILE A 103 -3.30 -9.01 3.69
C ILE A 103 -4.48 -9.76 4.27
N VAL A 104 -4.23 -10.75 5.12
CA VAL A 104 -5.30 -11.52 5.77
C VAL A 104 -5.43 -11.06 7.21
N ILE A 105 -6.58 -10.48 7.54
CA ILE A 105 -6.92 -10.02 8.90
C ILE A 105 -8.16 -10.80 9.35
N GLY A 106 -8.05 -11.55 10.46
CA GLY A 106 -9.17 -12.35 10.99
C GLY A 106 -9.73 -13.36 9.97
N GLY A 107 -8.87 -13.94 9.13
CA GLY A 107 -9.27 -14.89 8.08
C GLY A 107 -9.88 -14.27 6.82
N LYS A 108 -10.03 -12.93 6.75
CA LYS A 108 -10.55 -12.22 5.59
C LYS A 108 -9.43 -11.52 4.84
N LYS A 109 -9.45 -11.59 3.50
CA LYS A 109 -8.52 -10.86 2.64
C LYS A 109 -8.94 -9.40 2.58
N THR A 110 -8.04 -8.52 2.99
CA THR A 110 -8.22 -7.08 2.98
C THR A 110 -7.24 -6.48 1.98
N TYR A 111 -7.76 -5.61 1.11
CA TYR A 111 -6.96 -4.87 0.15
C TYR A 111 -6.24 -3.72 0.85
N VAL A 112 -4.93 -3.66 0.66
CA VAL A 112 -4.08 -2.63 1.26
C VAL A 112 -3.93 -1.45 0.29
N GLY A 113 -3.53 -1.74 -0.95
CA GLY A 113 -3.13 -0.74 -1.91
C GLY A 113 -2.74 -1.34 -3.26
N SER A 114 -2.52 -0.46 -4.23
CA SER A 114 -2.10 -0.80 -5.59
C SER A 114 -0.90 0.05 -5.96
N TYR A 115 0.11 -0.60 -6.54
CA TYR A 115 1.42 -0.04 -6.81
C TYR A 115 1.82 -0.30 -8.26
N PRO A 116 2.58 0.61 -8.89
CA PRO A 116 3.09 0.39 -10.24
C PRO A 116 4.17 -0.70 -10.28
N LEU A 117 4.87 -0.91 -9.17
CA LEU A 117 6.00 -1.84 -9.05
C LEU A 117 5.66 -3.01 -8.13
N GLU A 118 6.13 -4.19 -8.53
CA GLU A 118 5.93 -5.44 -7.78
C GLU A 118 6.65 -5.41 -6.42
N VAL A 119 7.85 -4.81 -6.39
CA VAL A 119 8.68 -4.73 -5.19
C VAL A 119 8.03 -3.82 -4.14
N ASP A 120 7.52 -2.66 -4.55
CA ASP A 120 6.85 -1.72 -3.65
C ASP A 120 5.64 -2.37 -2.98
N ALA A 121 4.82 -3.09 -3.77
CA ALA A 121 3.70 -3.87 -3.24
C ALA A 121 4.13 -4.92 -2.20
N ALA A 122 5.31 -5.55 -2.41
CA ALA A 122 5.87 -6.54 -1.49
C ALA A 122 6.43 -5.91 -0.21
N ILE A 123 7.08 -4.74 -0.29
CA ILE A 123 7.53 -3.97 0.88
C ILE A 123 6.32 -3.57 1.72
N THR A 124 5.27 -3.03 1.08
CA THR A 124 4.01 -2.72 1.76
C THR A 124 3.43 -3.96 2.44
N PHE A 125 3.42 -5.11 1.78
CA PHE A 125 2.95 -6.35 2.40
C PHE A 125 3.74 -6.68 3.67
N ASP A 126 5.07 -6.65 3.59
CA ASP A 126 5.97 -6.95 4.70
C ASP A 126 5.72 -6.02 5.89
N PHE A 127 5.57 -4.72 5.64
CA PHE A 127 5.25 -3.72 6.66
C PHE A 127 3.97 -4.08 7.43
N TYR A 128 2.84 -4.24 6.74
CA TYR A 128 1.59 -4.58 7.42
C TYR A 128 1.62 -5.97 8.06
N SER A 129 2.37 -6.92 7.49
CA SER A 129 2.59 -8.25 8.05
C SER A 129 3.37 -8.17 9.38
N LEU A 130 4.41 -7.35 9.44
CA LEU A 130 5.17 -7.05 10.66
C LEU A 130 4.29 -6.39 11.70
N MET A 131 3.46 -5.42 11.30
CA MET A 131 2.50 -4.80 12.23
C MET A 131 1.53 -5.83 12.79
N LEU A 132 1.00 -6.78 12.02
CA LEU A 132 0.04 -7.75 12.55
C LEU A 132 0.71 -8.84 13.41
N HIS A 133 1.87 -9.34 12.97
CA HIS A 133 2.43 -10.60 13.45
C HIS A 133 3.76 -10.46 14.18
N ASN A 134 4.35 -9.26 14.22
CA ASN A 134 5.65 -8.96 14.82
C ASN A 134 6.78 -9.85 14.24
N ASP A 135 7.61 -10.44 15.10
CA ASP A 135 8.71 -11.37 14.79
C ASP A 135 8.30 -12.63 14.03
N LYS A 136 7.02 -13.02 14.09
CA LYS A 136 6.52 -14.22 13.40
C LYS A 136 5.98 -13.92 12.00
N ALA A 137 6.03 -12.66 11.57
CA ALA A 137 5.47 -12.22 10.31
C ALA A 137 5.97 -13.04 9.11
N PRO A 138 5.08 -13.42 8.17
CA PRO A 138 5.52 -13.80 6.85
C PRO A 138 5.97 -12.56 6.08
N THR A 139 7.27 -12.42 5.89
CA THR A 139 7.88 -11.35 5.08
C THR A 139 8.53 -11.93 3.83
N ASN A 140 8.58 -11.12 2.79
CA ASN A 140 9.26 -11.38 1.52
C ASN A 140 10.75 -11.05 1.59
N PHE A 141 11.11 -10.07 2.42
CA PHE A 141 12.46 -9.58 2.59
C PHE A 141 12.95 -9.75 4.02
N SER A 142 14.27 -9.69 4.18
CA SER A 142 14.92 -9.64 5.49
C SER A 142 15.04 -8.19 5.93
N TRP A 143 14.65 -7.90 7.16
CA TRP A 143 14.60 -6.53 7.67
C TRP A 143 15.40 -6.41 8.95
N ARG A 144 16.26 -5.39 9.03
CA ARG A 144 16.96 -5.02 10.26
C ARG A 144 16.05 -4.21 11.16
N ALA A 145 16.40 -4.12 12.44
CA ALA A 145 15.56 -3.43 13.40
C ALA A 145 15.43 -1.93 13.07
N GLU A 146 16.51 -1.31 12.60
CA GLU A 146 16.57 0.10 12.23
C GLU A 146 15.63 0.41 11.06
N ASP A 147 15.65 -0.44 10.03
CA ASP A 147 14.81 -0.24 8.83
C ASP A 147 13.32 -0.35 9.17
N ILE A 148 12.95 -1.24 10.11
CA ILE A 148 11.56 -1.38 10.57
C ILE A 148 11.11 -0.17 11.40
N LEU A 149 11.99 0.38 12.24
CA LEU A 149 11.67 1.60 12.99
C LEU A 149 11.41 2.79 12.07
N GLU A 150 12.26 2.96 11.05
CA GLU A 150 12.07 4.02 10.04
C GLU A 150 10.73 3.84 9.30
N MET A 151 10.35 2.59 8.96
CA MET A 151 9.03 2.32 8.39
C MET A 151 7.89 2.75 9.33
N LEU A 152 8.00 2.45 10.63
CA LEU A 152 6.98 2.83 11.62
C LEU A 152 6.88 4.35 11.80
N GLU A 153 8.01 5.05 11.79
CA GLU A 153 8.06 6.51 11.89
C GLU A 153 7.43 7.16 10.66
N SER A 154 7.79 6.72 9.45
CA SER A 154 7.22 7.22 8.20
C SER A 154 5.69 7.05 8.14
N PHE A 155 5.18 5.90 8.60
CA PHE A 155 3.75 5.63 8.65
C PHE A 155 2.98 6.58 9.57
N ASN A 156 3.56 6.90 10.73
CA ASN A 156 2.92 7.81 11.69
C ASN A 156 2.91 9.26 11.17
N CYS A 157 3.99 9.71 10.52
CA CYS A 157 4.08 11.05 9.95
C CYS A 157 3.09 11.29 8.79
N ASN A 158 2.79 10.25 8.02
CA ASN A 158 1.93 10.34 6.83
C ASN A 158 0.44 10.07 7.13
N GLY A 159 -0.01 10.24 8.37
CA GLY A 159 -1.41 10.01 8.74
C GLY A 159 -1.88 8.57 8.55
N GLY A 160 -0.98 7.60 8.70
CA GLY A 160 -1.30 6.18 8.52
C GLY A 160 -1.26 5.70 7.06
N VAL A 161 -0.53 6.41 6.20
CA VAL A 161 -0.25 5.99 4.81
C VAL A 161 1.22 5.58 4.69
N PHE A 162 1.48 4.32 4.35
CA PHE A 162 2.84 3.81 4.19
C PHE A 162 3.34 3.99 2.75
N GLU A 163 4.54 4.57 2.60
CA GLU A 163 5.23 4.75 1.32
C GLU A 163 6.43 3.81 1.19
N ALA A 164 6.41 2.94 0.18
CA ALA A 164 7.44 1.91 0.01
C ALA A 164 8.71 2.38 -0.72
N SER A 165 8.64 3.48 -1.47
CA SER A 165 9.70 3.96 -2.35
C SER A 165 11.07 4.12 -1.67
N PRO A 166 11.18 4.71 -0.47
CA PRO A 166 12.49 4.94 0.18
C PRO A 166 13.24 3.63 0.54
N PHE A 167 12.50 2.56 0.81
CA PHE A 167 13.08 1.31 1.32
C PHE A 167 13.60 0.41 0.20
N ARG A 168 13.22 0.66 -1.05
CA ARG A 168 13.58 -0.20 -2.18
C ARG A 168 15.08 -0.38 -2.37
N ALA A 169 15.87 0.67 -2.15
CA ALA A 169 17.33 0.62 -2.31
C ALA A 169 18.00 -0.33 -1.30
N LYS A 170 17.36 -0.56 -0.14
CA LYS A 170 17.94 -1.32 0.98
C LYS A 170 17.79 -2.84 0.85
N ILE A 171 17.05 -3.30 -0.15
CA ILE A 171 16.68 -4.71 -0.36
C ILE A 171 17.52 -5.33 -1.48
N SER A 172 18.56 -4.62 -1.93
CA SER A 172 19.46 -5.04 -3.00
C SER A 172 20.50 -6.04 -2.53
#